data_AF-A0A9E2EQG7-F1
#
_entry.id   AF-A0A9E2EQG7-F1
#
_cell.length_a   1.000
_cell.length_b   1.000
_cell.length_c   1.000
_cell.angle_alpha   90.00
_cell.angle_beta   90.00
_cell.angle_gamma   90.00
#
_symmetry.space_group_name_H-M   'P 1'
#
loop_
_entity.id
_entity.type
_entity.pdbx_description
1 polymer ?
#
loop_
_entity_poly.entity_id
_entity_poly.type
_entity_poly.pdbx_seq_one_letter_code
_entity_poly.pdbx_strand_id
1 'polypeptide(L)'
;MRTKISLGLLIVSLLVLVLYINENSKESKTTNYQKASFSFTKCTPTKFMLDVVDTTQQISPLFNNLGNLHLSISTENERAQAFFDQGVKLSYAFNHAEGHRSFMEAARLDPNAAMTYWGQAFALGPNINDPLPDEERKNKINEAMAKALKLASKSTAKEQAMIKALSARYSEDLSKDVAELNMAYMMAMEKVVHTYPEDANIQILYAASVMNTVPWNYWDKDGNPSPNIKEAKAALEKSIALEPENPGGHHYYIHMVELPYPDLGVPSADQLASLMPGAGHIVHMPSHIYIRVGRYLDAVKVNQDAILADEDYIAQCFSQGLYPLAYYPHNIHFLWSSASLLGSSDIAIDAAKKTAEKVPVGELVEMPFLQDFAATPMLAYVRFGKWNEILTIPAPKPEIKHLNLARHYARGIAFIRKGNAKEAQEELETIDALRKDPELENLIATPNNASISFANIAYEVVAGELAALKGDVSKAIEHLEKAVVHEDNLMYTEPAAWHIPTRQNLGAVLMKDKQYKEAEKIYKEDLEVLRQNGWSLMGLHNSLKEQGKMQEANAIKQEFEKAWEHADIRIDNSVL
;
A
#
# COMPACT_ATOMS: atom_id res chain seq x y z
N MET A 1 16.12 77.29 -17.45
CA MET A 1 16.80 75.97 -17.42
C MET A 1 16.51 75.11 -16.19
N ARG A 2 16.16 75.67 -15.02
CA ARG A 2 15.94 74.88 -13.78
C ARG A 2 14.64 74.04 -13.74
N THR A 3 13.61 74.37 -14.52
CA THR A 3 12.34 73.64 -14.55
C THR A 3 12.33 72.42 -15.48
N LYS A 4 13.18 72.38 -16.52
CA LYS A 4 13.28 71.21 -17.43
C LYS A 4 14.12 70.07 -16.86
N ILE A 5 15.11 70.40 -16.01
CA ILE A 5 15.95 69.42 -15.31
C ILE A 5 15.15 68.73 -14.18
N SER A 6 14.27 69.46 -13.50
CA SER A 6 13.38 68.91 -12.47
C SER A 6 12.35 67.92 -13.05
N LEU A 7 11.81 68.17 -14.25
CA LEU A 7 10.87 67.25 -14.89
C LEU A 7 11.56 65.96 -15.38
N GLY A 8 12.79 66.09 -15.90
CA GLY A 8 13.60 64.93 -16.31
C GLY A 8 13.96 64.03 -15.13
N LEU A 9 14.35 64.62 -13.98
CA LEU A 9 14.61 63.86 -12.74
C LEU A 9 13.33 63.20 -12.19
N LEU A 10 12.18 63.87 -12.30
CA LEU A 10 10.90 63.30 -11.87
C LEU A 10 10.53 62.07 -12.71
N ILE A 11 10.69 62.14 -14.04
CA ILE A 11 10.39 61.04 -14.96
C ILE A 11 11.34 59.85 -14.72
N VAL A 12 12.63 60.10 -14.52
CA VAL A 12 13.59 59.03 -14.19
C VAL A 12 13.28 58.41 -12.83
N SER A 13 12.91 59.22 -11.83
CA SER A 13 12.50 58.70 -10.51
C SER A 13 11.22 57.86 -10.59
N LEU A 14 10.25 58.23 -11.43
CA LEU A 14 9.03 57.48 -11.66
C LEU A 14 9.30 56.18 -12.41
N LEU A 15 10.20 56.18 -13.39
CA LEU A 15 10.62 54.97 -14.11
C LEU A 15 11.38 54.00 -13.20
N VAL A 16 12.26 54.49 -12.34
CA VAL A 16 12.95 53.67 -11.33
C VAL A 16 11.96 53.13 -10.31
N LEU A 17 10.97 53.93 -9.88
CA LEU A 17 9.92 53.47 -8.96
C LEU A 17 9.01 52.41 -9.61
N VAL A 18 8.63 52.58 -10.88
CA VAL A 18 7.83 51.59 -11.62
C VAL A 18 8.62 50.29 -11.83
N LEU A 19 9.91 50.36 -12.16
CA LEU A 19 10.76 49.18 -12.29
C LEU A 19 10.99 48.48 -10.93
N TYR A 20 11.17 49.25 -9.85
CA TYR A 20 11.33 48.71 -8.49
C TYR A 20 10.03 48.10 -7.94
N ILE A 21 8.87 48.67 -8.26
CA ILE A 21 7.56 48.08 -7.91
C ILE A 21 7.32 46.81 -8.72
N ASN A 22 7.73 46.74 -9.99
CA ASN A 22 7.53 45.57 -10.85
C ASN A 22 8.49 44.41 -10.51
N GLU A 23 9.70 44.69 -9.99
CA GLU A 23 10.62 43.66 -9.47
C GLU A 23 10.25 43.17 -8.06
N ASN A 24 9.58 44.00 -7.24
CA ASN A 24 9.13 43.62 -5.89
C ASN A 24 7.65 43.23 -5.79
N SER A 25 6.87 43.32 -6.87
CA SER A 25 5.53 42.72 -6.98
C SER A 25 5.62 41.28 -7.50
N LYS A 26 6.46 40.45 -6.87
CA LYS A 26 6.15 39.02 -6.78
C LYS A 26 5.16 38.89 -5.63
N GLU A 27 3.89 39.10 -5.94
CA GLU A 27 2.79 38.59 -5.13
C GLU A 27 3.06 37.11 -4.91
N SER A 28 3.41 36.78 -3.68
CA SER A 28 3.21 35.45 -3.13
C SER A 28 1.73 35.15 -3.28
N LYS A 29 1.37 34.35 -4.28
CA LYS A 29 0.09 33.65 -4.31
C LYS A 29 0.14 32.60 -3.20
N THR A 30 0.02 33.04 -1.95
CA THR A 30 -0.53 32.20 -0.90
C THR A 30 -1.99 31.99 -1.25
N THR A 31 -2.29 30.91 -1.96
CA THR A 31 -3.65 30.44 -2.12
C THR A 31 -4.15 30.07 -0.73
N ASN A 32 -5.08 30.88 -0.24
CA ASN A 32 -5.79 30.69 1.00
C ASN A 32 -6.77 29.51 0.80
N TYR A 33 -6.34 28.28 1.10
CA TYR A 33 -7.14 27.05 0.93
C TYR A 33 -8.23 26.86 2.01
N GLN A 34 -8.62 27.91 2.73
CA GLN A 34 -9.77 27.89 3.62
C GLN A 34 -10.88 28.79 3.08
N LYS A 35 -11.70 28.21 2.19
CA LYS A 35 -13.16 28.42 2.01
C LYS A 35 -13.58 28.05 0.59
N ALA A 36 -13.65 26.75 0.34
CA ALA A 36 -14.50 26.16 -0.69
C ALA A 36 -15.08 24.84 -0.17
N SER A 37 -15.69 24.88 1.03
CA SER A 37 -16.69 23.89 1.39
C SER A 37 -18.07 24.46 1.05
N PHE A 38 -18.93 23.58 0.54
CA PHE A 38 -20.34 23.78 0.21
C PHE A 38 -20.65 24.50 -1.11
N SER A 39 -20.33 23.84 -2.23
CA SER A 39 -21.26 23.80 -3.37
C SER A 39 -21.08 22.49 -4.13
N PHE A 40 -22.11 21.65 -4.04
CA PHE A 40 -22.22 20.38 -4.74
C PHE A 40 -22.16 20.60 -6.25
N THR A 41 -21.01 20.30 -6.86
CA THR A 41 -20.95 19.99 -8.29
C THR A 41 -20.81 18.48 -8.38
N LYS A 42 -21.90 17.80 -8.72
CA LYS A 42 -21.91 16.35 -8.95
C LYS A 42 -21.02 16.04 -10.15
N CYS A 43 -19.84 15.48 -9.93
CA CYS A 43 -19.20 14.65 -10.95
C CYS A 43 -20.08 13.40 -11.09
N THR A 44 -20.90 13.38 -12.15
CA THR A 44 -21.66 12.18 -12.53
C THR A 44 -20.64 11.20 -13.13
N PRO A 45 -20.62 9.92 -12.69
CA PRO A 45 -19.71 8.92 -13.23
C PRO A 45 -20.15 8.66 -14.66
N THR A 46 -19.43 9.23 -15.60
CA THR A 46 -19.78 9.11 -17.01
C THR A 46 -18.69 8.27 -17.63
N LYS A 47 -19.01 6.99 -17.86
CA LYS A 47 -18.48 5.96 -18.78
C LYS A 47 -17.31 6.23 -19.74
N PHE A 48 -16.92 7.47 -20.00
CA PHE A 48 -15.78 7.86 -20.84
C PHE A 48 -14.40 7.43 -20.30
N MET A 49 -14.28 7.03 -19.03
CA MET A 49 -13.04 6.45 -18.48
C MET A 49 -12.94 4.92 -18.64
N LEU A 50 -13.91 4.29 -19.32
CA LEU A 50 -13.99 2.84 -19.51
C LEU A 50 -14.22 2.44 -20.97
N ASP A 51 -14.04 3.35 -21.93
CA ASP A 51 -13.89 2.94 -23.32
C ASP A 51 -12.48 2.37 -23.51
N VAL A 52 -12.36 1.29 -24.29
CA VAL A 52 -11.08 0.67 -24.65
C VAL A 52 -10.18 1.75 -25.24
N VAL A 53 -9.19 2.20 -24.47
CA VAL A 53 -8.12 3.03 -25.01
C VAL A 53 -7.51 2.24 -26.15
N ASP A 54 -7.53 2.81 -27.37
CA ASP A 54 -6.82 2.22 -28.50
C ASP A 54 -5.31 2.29 -28.21
N THR A 55 -4.82 1.26 -27.54
CA THR A 55 -3.41 1.08 -27.17
C THR A 55 -2.50 0.98 -28.38
N THR A 56 -3.04 0.89 -29.60
CA THR A 56 -2.27 0.95 -30.85
C THR A 56 -1.98 2.39 -31.31
N GLN A 57 -2.65 3.41 -30.76
CA GLN A 57 -2.51 4.80 -31.19
C GLN A 57 -1.78 5.73 -30.21
N GLN A 58 -1.63 5.37 -28.93
CA GLN A 58 -0.83 6.16 -27.99
C GLN A 58 0.50 5.47 -27.69
N ILE A 59 1.57 5.98 -28.31
CA ILE A 59 2.96 5.62 -28.02
C ILE A 59 3.22 5.79 -26.52
N SER A 60 3.79 4.77 -25.87
CA SER A 60 4.25 4.87 -24.48
C SER A 60 5.31 5.97 -24.39
N PRO A 61 5.22 6.92 -23.44
CA PRO A 61 6.30 7.89 -23.22
C PRO A 61 7.53 7.17 -22.68
N LEU A 62 8.73 7.66 -23.05
CA LEU A 62 9.96 7.18 -22.45
C LEU A 62 10.27 8.00 -21.20
N PHE A 63 10.26 7.36 -20.03
CA PHE A 63 10.53 7.99 -18.75
C PHE A 63 12.04 8.03 -18.46
N ASN A 64 12.51 9.14 -17.89
CA ASN A 64 13.93 9.37 -17.57
C ASN A 64 14.26 9.16 -16.08
N ASN A 65 13.29 8.73 -15.27
CA ASN A 65 13.37 8.60 -13.80
C ASN A 65 13.09 7.16 -13.31
N LEU A 66 13.17 6.15 -14.19
CA LEU A 66 12.96 4.73 -13.86
C LEU A 66 14.27 3.96 -13.60
N GLY A 67 15.37 4.67 -13.32
CA GLY A 67 16.67 4.05 -13.04
C GLY A 67 17.34 3.41 -14.26
N ASN A 68 18.39 2.63 -13.98
CA ASN A 68 19.39 2.20 -14.98
C ASN A 68 19.38 0.69 -15.30
N LEU A 69 18.39 -0.07 -14.81
CA LEU A 69 18.25 -1.49 -15.15
C LEU A 69 18.31 -1.69 -16.68
N HIS A 70 19.10 -2.65 -17.13
CA HIS A 70 19.27 -2.96 -18.54
C HIS A 70 19.24 -4.47 -18.77
N LEU A 71 18.35 -4.93 -19.65
CA LEU A 71 18.26 -6.33 -20.06
C LEU A 71 18.43 -6.40 -21.57
N SER A 72 19.66 -6.67 -22.02
CA SER A 72 19.98 -6.72 -23.45
C SER A 72 19.17 -7.78 -24.20
N ILE A 73 18.63 -7.40 -25.35
CA ILE A 73 17.93 -8.30 -26.28
C ILE A 73 18.59 -8.29 -27.67
N SER A 74 18.26 -9.28 -28.50
CA SER A 74 18.68 -9.37 -29.89
C SER A 74 17.96 -8.33 -30.76
N THR A 75 18.36 -7.07 -30.63
CA THR A 75 17.94 -5.94 -31.47
C THR A 75 19.14 -5.03 -31.75
N GLU A 76 19.16 -4.43 -32.95
CA GLU A 76 20.11 -3.36 -33.29
C GLU A 76 19.47 -1.97 -33.13
N ASN A 77 18.17 -1.91 -32.81
CA ASN A 77 17.43 -0.66 -32.65
C ASN A 77 17.52 -0.19 -31.19
N GLU A 78 18.37 0.80 -30.94
CA GLU A 78 18.58 1.39 -29.61
C GLU A 78 17.29 1.87 -28.94
N ARG A 79 16.33 2.39 -29.72
CA ARG A 79 15.03 2.81 -29.16
C ARG A 79 14.15 1.63 -28.79
N ALA A 80 14.18 0.54 -29.56
CA ALA A 80 13.47 -0.68 -29.20
C ALA A 80 14.04 -1.28 -27.90
N GLN A 81 15.36 -1.29 -27.74
CA GLN A 81 16.02 -1.69 -26.49
C GLN A 81 15.59 -0.81 -25.30
N ALA A 82 15.57 0.52 -25.46
CA ALA A 82 15.17 1.43 -24.40
C ALA A 82 13.72 1.21 -23.92
N PHE A 83 12.79 1.00 -24.85
CA PHE A 83 11.40 0.68 -24.51
C PHE A 83 11.25 -0.73 -23.91
N PHE A 84 12.07 -1.69 -24.33
CA PHE A 84 12.12 -3.01 -23.71
C PHE A 84 12.59 -2.92 -22.25
N ASP A 85 13.68 -2.20 -21.98
CA ASP A 85 14.17 -1.96 -20.61
C ASP A 85 13.12 -1.27 -19.75
N GLN A 86 12.44 -0.25 -20.29
CA GLN A 86 11.32 0.40 -19.60
C GLN A 86 10.19 -0.59 -19.30
N GLY A 87 9.84 -1.45 -20.24
CA GLY A 87 8.82 -2.49 -20.03
C GLY A 87 9.18 -3.43 -18.88
N VAL A 88 10.45 -3.85 -18.78
CA VAL A 88 10.93 -4.70 -17.67
C VAL A 88 10.87 -3.94 -16.35
N LYS A 89 11.39 -2.71 -16.31
CA LYS A 89 11.34 -1.82 -15.12
C LYS A 89 9.91 -1.67 -14.61
N LEU A 90 8.97 -1.30 -15.48
CA LEU A 90 7.57 -1.09 -15.12
C LEU A 90 6.87 -2.40 -14.72
N SER A 91 7.26 -3.53 -15.29
CA SER A 91 6.77 -4.85 -14.87
C SER A 91 7.26 -5.22 -13.47
N TYR A 92 8.52 -4.93 -13.14
CA TYR A 92 9.04 -5.06 -11.77
C TYR A 92 8.39 -4.05 -10.82
N ALA A 93 8.01 -2.87 -11.29
CA ALA A 93 7.25 -1.89 -10.51
C ALA A 93 5.74 -2.16 -10.42
N PHE A 94 5.27 -3.31 -10.91
CA PHE A 94 3.85 -3.70 -10.99
C PHE A 94 2.93 -2.72 -11.74
N ASN A 95 3.50 -1.80 -12.53
CA ASN A 95 2.78 -1.02 -13.52
C ASN A 95 2.71 -1.79 -14.85
N HIS A 96 2.06 -2.96 -14.80
CA HIS A 96 2.02 -3.92 -15.90
C HIS A 96 1.37 -3.35 -17.18
N ALA A 97 0.36 -2.48 -17.05
CA ALA A 97 -0.30 -1.87 -18.19
C ALA A 97 0.64 -0.97 -19.00
N GLU A 98 1.41 -0.10 -18.33
CA GLU A 98 2.38 0.75 -19.01
C GLU A 98 3.63 -0.03 -19.46
N GLY A 99 4.01 -1.07 -18.70
CA GLY A 99 5.03 -2.02 -19.13
C GLY A 99 4.64 -2.71 -20.46
N HIS A 100 3.40 -3.18 -20.56
CA HIS A 100 2.85 -3.76 -21.80
C HIS A 100 2.88 -2.77 -22.97
N ARG A 101 2.46 -1.51 -22.75
CA ARG A 101 2.54 -0.45 -23.78
C ARG A 101 3.98 -0.19 -24.23
N SER A 102 4.94 -0.22 -23.30
CA SER A 102 6.36 -0.07 -23.61
C SER A 102 6.85 -1.23 -24.50
N PHE A 103 6.49 -2.47 -24.18
CA PHE A 103 6.84 -3.62 -25.02
C PHE A 103 6.16 -3.61 -26.40
N MET A 104 4.93 -3.09 -26.50
CA MET A 104 4.26 -2.87 -27.78
C MET A 104 5.01 -1.85 -28.64
N GLU A 105 5.47 -0.74 -28.05
CA GLU A 105 6.26 0.26 -28.77
C GLU A 105 7.63 -0.29 -29.20
N ALA A 106 8.29 -1.07 -28.34
CA ALA A 106 9.51 -1.78 -28.71
C ALA A 106 9.30 -2.70 -29.92
N ALA A 107 8.20 -3.48 -29.93
CA ALA A 107 7.83 -4.35 -31.05
C ALA A 107 7.45 -3.58 -32.32
N ARG A 108 6.89 -2.36 -32.20
CA ARG A 108 6.61 -1.49 -33.34
C ARG A 108 7.90 -0.99 -34.00
N LEU A 109 8.92 -0.70 -33.19
CA LEU A 109 10.23 -0.21 -33.63
C LEU A 109 11.14 -1.32 -34.17
N ASP A 110 11.07 -2.53 -33.61
CA ASP A 110 11.73 -3.73 -34.13
C ASP A 110 10.78 -4.95 -34.12
N PRO A 111 10.01 -5.16 -35.19
CA PRO A 111 9.07 -6.29 -35.30
C PRO A 111 9.72 -7.67 -35.38
N ASN A 112 11.05 -7.74 -35.51
CA ASN A 112 11.78 -9.02 -35.57
C ASN A 112 12.39 -9.42 -34.22
N ALA A 113 12.39 -8.52 -33.23
CA ALA A 113 12.92 -8.79 -31.90
C ALA A 113 11.94 -9.65 -31.08
N ALA A 114 12.21 -10.96 -30.97
CA ALA A 114 11.34 -11.93 -30.29
C ALA A 114 11.01 -11.55 -28.85
N MET A 115 11.98 -10.97 -28.12
CA MET A 115 11.83 -10.61 -26.72
C MET A 115 10.81 -9.49 -26.49
N THR A 116 10.54 -8.62 -27.48
CA THR A 116 9.51 -7.58 -27.33
C THR A 116 8.12 -8.19 -27.20
N TYR A 117 7.85 -9.30 -27.90
CA TYR A 117 6.60 -10.05 -27.76
C TYR A 117 6.59 -10.94 -26.50
N TRP A 118 7.74 -11.47 -26.08
CA TRP A 118 7.87 -12.10 -24.77
C TRP A 118 7.50 -11.13 -23.65
N GLY A 119 7.97 -9.88 -23.72
CA GLY A 119 7.67 -8.84 -22.74
C GLY A 119 6.18 -8.51 -22.68
N GLN A 120 5.51 -8.44 -23.83
CA GLN A 120 4.05 -8.26 -23.88
C GLN A 120 3.32 -9.38 -23.14
N ALA A 121 3.66 -10.64 -23.43
CA ALA A 121 3.07 -11.79 -22.74
C ALA A 121 3.39 -11.80 -21.24
N PHE A 122 4.62 -11.46 -20.86
CA PHE A 122 5.06 -11.39 -19.46
C PHE A 122 4.26 -10.35 -18.67
N ALA A 123 4.13 -9.12 -19.19
CA ALA A 123 3.39 -8.05 -18.55
C ALA A 123 1.89 -8.35 -18.43
N LEU A 124 1.32 -9.04 -19.42
CA LEU A 124 -0.06 -9.52 -19.36
C LEU A 124 -0.21 -10.82 -18.56
N GLY A 125 0.87 -11.45 -18.11
CA GLY A 125 0.78 -12.67 -17.29
C GLY A 125 0.21 -12.43 -15.90
N PRO A 126 -0.16 -13.50 -15.18
CA PRO A 126 -0.48 -13.41 -13.77
C PRO A 126 0.68 -12.83 -12.94
N ASN A 127 0.36 -12.08 -11.89
CA ASN A 127 1.31 -11.68 -10.84
C ASN A 127 0.69 -11.92 -9.46
N ILE A 128 1.45 -11.65 -8.38
CA ILE A 128 1.02 -11.94 -7.01
C ILE A 128 -0.21 -11.13 -6.55
N ASN A 129 -0.50 -10.00 -7.20
CA ASN A 129 -1.63 -9.10 -6.88
C ASN A 129 -2.79 -9.21 -7.87
N ASP A 130 -2.53 -9.72 -9.06
CA ASP A 130 -3.51 -9.94 -10.12
C ASP A 130 -3.26 -11.32 -10.76
N PRO A 131 -3.67 -12.39 -10.06
CA PRO A 131 -3.31 -13.75 -10.44
C PRO A 131 -4.22 -14.34 -11.52
N LEU A 132 -5.35 -13.71 -11.86
CA LEU A 132 -6.39 -14.30 -12.70
C LEU A 132 -6.67 -13.43 -13.93
N PRO A 133 -5.92 -13.63 -15.03
CA PRO A 133 -6.23 -12.93 -16.29
C PRO A 133 -7.58 -13.40 -16.85
N ASP A 134 -8.37 -12.44 -17.34
CA ASP A 134 -9.63 -12.72 -18.06
C ASP A 134 -9.36 -13.34 -19.46
N GLU A 135 -10.43 -13.75 -20.15
CA GLU A 135 -10.32 -14.40 -21.46
C GLU A 135 -9.71 -13.49 -22.53
N GLU A 136 -10.02 -12.19 -22.54
CA GLU A 136 -9.45 -11.25 -23.52
C GLU A 136 -7.93 -11.13 -23.33
N ARG A 137 -7.50 -10.99 -22.08
CA ARG A 137 -6.09 -10.94 -21.69
C ARG A 137 -5.38 -12.24 -22.02
N LYS A 138 -5.97 -13.40 -21.74
CA LYS A 138 -5.42 -14.72 -22.12
C LYS A 138 -5.22 -14.84 -23.64
N ASN A 139 -6.17 -14.37 -24.44
CA ASN A 139 -6.03 -14.37 -25.91
C ASN A 139 -4.85 -13.50 -26.37
N LYS A 140 -4.74 -12.25 -25.88
CA LYS A 140 -3.62 -11.36 -26.21
C LYS A 140 -2.26 -11.94 -25.80
N ILE A 141 -2.19 -12.61 -24.65
CA ILE A 141 -0.98 -13.33 -24.23
C ILE A 141 -0.60 -14.41 -25.25
N ASN A 142 -1.56 -15.25 -25.66
CA ASN A 142 -1.30 -16.33 -26.62
C ASN A 142 -0.84 -15.77 -27.98
N GLU A 143 -1.43 -14.67 -28.45
CA GLU A 143 -0.98 -13.98 -29.68
C GLU A 143 0.46 -13.48 -29.59
N ALA A 144 0.83 -12.85 -28.47
CA ALA A 144 2.19 -12.37 -28.23
C ALA A 144 3.18 -13.55 -28.14
N MET A 145 2.83 -14.61 -27.41
CA MET A 145 3.68 -15.80 -27.30
C MET A 145 3.88 -16.51 -28.63
N ALA A 146 2.84 -16.61 -29.48
CA ALA A 146 2.97 -17.19 -30.81
C ALA A 146 3.98 -16.41 -31.68
N LYS A 147 3.97 -15.06 -31.60
CA LYS A 147 4.96 -14.21 -32.29
C LYS A 147 6.36 -14.40 -31.71
N ALA A 148 6.51 -14.43 -30.39
CA ALA A 148 7.80 -14.65 -29.73
C ALA A 148 8.42 -16.00 -30.16
N LEU A 149 7.64 -17.08 -30.13
CA LEU A 149 8.08 -18.42 -30.55
C LEU A 149 8.48 -18.48 -32.02
N LYS A 150 7.72 -17.83 -32.91
CA LYS A 150 8.03 -17.77 -34.35
C LYS A 150 9.37 -17.08 -34.64
N LEU A 151 9.74 -16.08 -33.84
CA LEU A 151 10.95 -15.28 -34.02
C LEU A 151 12.15 -15.80 -33.22
N ALA A 152 11.93 -16.69 -32.24
CA ALA A 152 12.94 -17.12 -31.27
C ALA A 152 14.23 -17.69 -31.90
N SER A 153 14.15 -18.31 -33.08
CA SER A 153 15.34 -18.87 -33.77
C SER A 153 16.38 -17.82 -34.17
N LYS A 154 16.01 -16.53 -34.19
CA LYS A 154 16.90 -15.40 -34.45
C LYS A 154 17.52 -14.80 -33.18
N SER A 155 17.12 -15.28 -32.00
CA SER A 155 17.55 -14.77 -30.70
C SER A 155 18.70 -15.59 -30.13
N THR A 156 19.37 -15.06 -29.10
CA THR A 156 20.40 -15.78 -28.34
C THR A 156 19.83 -17.03 -27.64
N ALA A 157 20.71 -17.95 -27.25
CA ALA A 157 20.30 -19.14 -26.49
C ALA A 157 19.60 -18.80 -25.16
N LYS A 158 19.98 -17.69 -24.50
CA LYS A 158 19.37 -17.21 -23.26
C LYS A 158 17.93 -16.77 -23.50
N GLU A 159 17.71 -15.95 -24.53
CA GLU A 159 16.38 -15.48 -24.91
C GLU A 159 15.47 -16.64 -25.36
N GLN A 160 15.99 -17.58 -26.16
CA GLN A 160 15.26 -18.79 -26.54
C GLN A 160 14.81 -19.60 -25.32
N ALA A 161 15.67 -19.72 -24.31
CA ALA A 161 15.33 -20.40 -23.05
C ALA A 161 14.23 -19.66 -22.27
N MET A 162 14.29 -18.34 -22.17
CA MET A 162 13.26 -17.52 -21.51
C MET A 162 11.92 -17.56 -22.24
N ILE A 163 11.92 -17.49 -23.58
CA ILE A 163 10.73 -17.61 -24.42
C ILE A 163 10.08 -18.99 -24.22
N LYS A 164 10.89 -20.04 -24.28
CA LYS A 164 10.42 -21.41 -24.05
C LYS A 164 9.85 -21.57 -22.64
N ALA A 165 10.51 -21.02 -21.62
CA ALA A 165 10.00 -21.10 -20.25
C ALA A 165 8.66 -20.39 -20.11
N LEU A 166 8.56 -19.13 -20.55
CA LEU A 166 7.31 -18.36 -20.44
C LEU A 166 6.16 -19.01 -21.23
N SER A 167 6.44 -19.67 -22.35
CA SER A 167 5.40 -20.40 -23.12
C SER A 167 4.72 -21.51 -22.31
N ALA A 168 5.39 -22.08 -21.31
CA ALA A 168 4.79 -23.10 -20.43
C ALA A 168 3.71 -22.51 -19.49
N ARG A 169 3.67 -21.18 -19.33
CA ARG A 169 2.69 -20.48 -18.49
C ARG A 169 1.32 -20.31 -19.15
N TYR A 170 1.19 -20.62 -20.44
CA TYR A 170 0.01 -20.28 -21.21
C TYR A 170 -0.47 -21.44 -22.08
N SER A 171 -1.75 -21.39 -22.45
CA SER A 171 -2.44 -22.45 -23.16
C SER A 171 -3.50 -21.85 -24.08
N GLU A 172 -3.63 -22.40 -25.28
CA GLU A 172 -4.74 -22.07 -26.19
C GLU A 172 -6.08 -22.59 -25.67
N ASP A 173 -6.08 -23.62 -24.84
CA ASP A 173 -7.22 -23.97 -23.99
C ASP A 173 -7.29 -23.01 -22.81
N LEU A 174 -8.18 -22.02 -22.93
CA LEU A 174 -8.37 -20.93 -21.96
C LEU A 174 -9.02 -21.40 -20.65
N SER A 175 -9.56 -22.62 -20.61
CA SER A 175 -10.19 -23.21 -19.44
C SER A 175 -9.20 -23.88 -18.48
N LYS A 176 -7.93 -24.04 -18.90
CA LYS A 176 -6.90 -24.61 -18.04
C LYS A 176 -6.70 -23.81 -16.78
N ASP A 177 -6.45 -24.55 -15.71
CA ASP A 177 -6.24 -23.99 -14.38
C ASP A 177 -4.95 -23.14 -14.34
N VAL A 178 -5.06 -21.95 -13.74
CA VAL A 178 -3.94 -21.00 -13.69
C VAL A 178 -2.84 -21.49 -12.74
N ALA A 179 -3.18 -22.23 -11.67
CA ALA A 179 -2.17 -22.77 -10.76
C ALA A 179 -1.34 -23.86 -11.44
N GLU A 180 -1.97 -24.74 -12.24
CA GLU A 180 -1.25 -25.71 -13.08
C GLU A 180 -0.27 -25.03 -14.05
N LEU A 181 -0.70 -23.94 -14.69
CA LEU A 181 0.12 -23.16 -15.62
C LEU A 181 1.27 -22.41 -14.92
N ASN A 182 1.04 -21.84 -13.73
CA ASN A 182 2.10 -21.21 -12.93
C ASN A 182 3.14 -22.25 -12.49
N MET A 183 2.71 -23.44 -12.09
CA MET A 183 3.63 -24.55 -11.76
C MET A 183 4.47 -24.97 -12.96
N ALA A 184 3.87 -25.07 -14.15
CA ALA A 184 4.59 -25.40 -15.39
C ALA A 184 5.64 -24.34 -15.75
N TYR A 185 5.32 -23.06 -15.58
CA TYR A 185 6.28 -21.96 -15.77
C TYR A 185 7.43 -22.01 -14.77
N MET A 186 7.13 -22.21 -13.49
CA MET A 186 8.15 -22.31 -12.43
C MET A 186 9.13 -23.45 -12.71
N MET A 187 8.65 -24.65 -13.04
CA MET A 187 9.50 -25.79 -13.41
C MET A 187 10.32 -25.53 -14.68
N ALA A 188 9.81 -24.72 -15.60
CA ALA A 188 10.57 -24.33 -16.79
C ALA A 188 11.66 -23.31 -16.42
N MET A 189 11.36 -22.33 -15.57
CA MET A 189 12.33 -21.35 -15.08
C MET A 189 13.42 -21.99 -14.21
N GLU A 190 13.11 -23.03 -13.45
CA GLU A 190 14.09 -23.82 -12.69
C GLU A 190 15.21 -24.35 -13.62
N LYS A 191 14.86 -24.81 -14.84
CA LYS A 191 15.85 -25.26 -15.82
C LYS A 191 16.68 -24.09 -16.37
N VAL A 192 16.05 -22.92 -16.54
CA VAL A 192 16.73 -21.72 -17.03
C VAL A 192 17.74 -21.21 -15.99
N VAL A 193 17.36 -21.11 -14.72
CA VAL A 193 18.26 -20.64 -13.65
C VAL A 193 19.42 -21.59 -13.41
N HIS A 194 19.23 -22.91 -13.56
CA HIS A 194 20.34 -23.87 -13.53
C HIS A 194 21.32 -23.71 -14.71
N THR A 195 20.83 -23.28 -15.88
CA THR A 195 21.66 -23.05 -17.06
C THR A 195 22.41 -21.73 -17.00
N TYR A 196 21.79 -20.70 -16.44
CA TYR A 196 22.33 -19.33 -16.34
C TYR A 196 22.35 -18.84 -14.88
N PRO A 197 23.10 -19.51 -13.98
CA PRO A 197 23.03 -19.20 -12.55
C PRO A 197 23.65 -17.86 -12.17
N GLU A 198 24.46 -17.25 -13.04
CA GLU A 198 25.15 -15.98 -12.80
C GLU A 198 24.45 -14.77 -13.44
N ASP A 199 23.20 -14.94 -13.92
CA ASP A 199 22.39 -13.85 -14.46
C ASP A 199 21.34 -13.40 -13.43
N ALA A 200 21.47 -12.17 -12.92
CA ALA A 200 20.61 -11.63 -11.88
C ALA A 200 19.12 -11.58 -12.29
N ASN A 201 18.82 -11.22 -13.55
CA ASN A 201 17.44 -11.14 -14.02
C ASN A 201 16.81 -12.53 -14.15
N ILE A 202 17.59 -13.57 -14.50
CA ILE A 202 17.10 -14.96 -14.50
C ILE A 202 16.82 -15.44 -13.07
N GLN A 203 17.66 -15.11 -12.11
CA GLN A 203 17.42 -15.40 -10.69
C GLN A 203 16.10 -14.76 -10.22
N ILE A 204 15.89 -13.49 -10.56
CA ILE A 204 14.67 -12.73 -10.20
C ILE A 204 13.44 -13.35 -10.85
N LEU A 205 13.48 -13.63 -12.16
CA LEU A 205 12.35 -14.23 -12.87
C LEU A 205 12.01 -15.64 -12.34
N TYR A 206 13.02 -16.43 -11.95
CA TYR A 206 12.79 -17.71 -11.29
C TYR A 206 12.10 -17.53 -9.95
N ALA A 207 12.62 -16.67 -9.08
CA ALA A 207 12.00 -16.40 -7.78
C ALA A 207 10.56 -15.89 -7.92
N ALA A 208 10.32 -14.94 -8.82
CA ALA A 208 8.99 -14.44 -9.12
C ALA A 208 8.05 -15.55 -9.63
N SER A 209 8.54 -16.49 -10.45
CA SER A 209 7.75 -17.64 -10.91
C SER A 209 7.33 -18.57 -9.76
N VAL A 210 8.20 -18.77 -8.76
CA VAL A 210 7.89 -19.53 -7.54
C VAL A 210 6.89 -18.78 -6.67
N MET A 211 7.07 -17.49 -6.43
CA MET A 211 6.14 -16.69 -5.61
C MET A 211 4.71 -16.73 -6.19
N ASN A 212 4.57 -16.77 -7.52
CA ASN A 212 3.26 -16.90 -8.19
C ASN A 212 2.58 -18.27 -8.00
N THR A 213 3.26 -19.30 -7.50
CA THR A 213 2.62 -20.60 -7.19
C THR A 213 1.92 -20.60 -5.84
N VAL A 214 2.31 -19.68 -4.94
CA VAL A 214 1.78 -19.52 -3.58
C VAL A 214 1.68 -18.02 -3.21
N PRO A 215 0.93 -17.21 -3.99
CA PRO A 215 0.92 -15.76 -3.81
C PRO A 215 0.54 -15.40 -2.37
N TRP A 216 1.34 -14.55 -1.75
CA TRP A 216 1.17 -14.09 -0.36
C TRP A 216 1.24 -15.18 0.73
N ASN A 217 1.59 -16.42 0.39
CA ASN A 217 1.68 -17.55 1.34
C ASN A 217 3.08 -18.16 1.38
N TYR A 218 4.11 -17.33 1.59
CA TYR A 218 5.51 -17.74 1.50
C TYR A 218 6.02 -18.43 2.77
N TRP A 219 5.63 -17.93 3.94
CA TRP A 219 6.05 -18.41 5.25
C TRP A 219 4.84 -18.53 6.17
N ASP A 220 4.80 -19.56 7.01
CA ASP A 220 3.87 -19.59 8.14
C ASP A 220 4.35 -18.72 9.31
N LYS A 221 3.55 -18.64 10.38
CA LYS A 221 3.85 -17.84 11.58
C LYS A 221 5.13 -18.29 12.29
N ASP A 222 5.53 -19.55 12.13
CA ASP A 222 6.74 -20.12 12.74
C ASP A 222 7.98 -19.97 11.83
N GLY A 223 7.81 -19.41 10.63
CA GLY A 223 8.88 -19.24 9.65
C GLY A 223 9.19 -20.50 8.84
N ASN A 224 8.27 -21.46 8.78
CA ASN A 224 8.39 -22.57 7.86
C ASN A 224 8.00 -22.12 6.45
N PRO A 225 8.81 -22.42 5.42
CA PRO A 225 8.52 -22.03 4.06
C PRO A 225 7.42 -22.90 3.43
N SER A 226 6.64 -22.30 2.56
CA SER A 226 5.88 -23.02 1.54
C SER A 226 6.82 -23.66 0.50
N PRO A 227 6.36 -24.64 -0.32
CA PRO A 227 7.20 -25.34 -1.28
C PRO A 227 7.99 -24.40 -2.21
N ASN A 228 9.28 -24.71 -2.43
CA ASN A 228 10.22 -23.96 -3.29
C ASN A 228 10.59 -22.54 -2.80
N ILE A 229 10.01 -22.04 -1.71
CA ILE A 229 10.25 -20.67 -1.23
C ILE A 229 11.68 -20.49 -0.71
N LYS A 230 12.29 -21.53 -0.13
CA LYS A 230 13.71 -21.49 0.28
C LYS A 230 14.63 -21.23 -0.91
N GLU A 231 14.38 -21.93 -2.01
CA GLU A 231 15.13 -21.82 -3.27
C GLU A 231 14.89 -20.46 -3.94
N ALA A 232 13.64 -19.97 -3.94
CA ALA A 232 13.31 -18.64 -4.45
C ALA A 232 13.97 -17.51 -3.64
N LYS A 233 13.97 -17.59 -2.31
CA LYS A 233 14.67 -16.63 -1.45
C LYS A 233 16.17 -16.62 -1.73
N ALA A 234 16.79 -17.81 -1.86
CA ALA A 234 18.21 -17.91 -2.20
C ALA A 234 18.53 -17.32 -3.58
N ALA A 235 17.63 -17.49 -4.56
CA ALA A 235 17.76 -16.87 -5.87
C ALA A 235 17.73 -15.33 -5.79
N LEU A 236 16.82 -14.75 -5.01
CA LEU A 236 16.76 -13.30 -4.79
C LEU A 236 18.02 -12.77 -4.10
N GLU A 237 18.51 -13.45 -3.06
CA GLU A 237 19.76 -13.08 -2.38
C GLU A 237 20.96 -13.12 -3.33
N LYS A 238 21.01 -14.14 -4.20
CA LYS A 238 22.03 -14.23 -5.25
C LYS A 238 21.89 -13.10 -6.27
N SER A 239 20.67 -12.75 -6.68
CA SER A 239 20.43 -11.66 -7.62
C SER A 239 20.95 -10.32 -7.09
N ILE A 240 20.69 -10.02 -5.81
CA ILE A 240 21.15 -8.81 -5.12
C ILE A 240 22.68 -8.82 -5.01
N ALA A 241 23.30 -9.98 -4.76
CA ALA A 241 24.76 -10.08 -4.72
C ALA A 241 25.42 -9.87 -6.10
N LEU A 242 24.77 -10.32 -7.18
CA LEU A 242 25.26 -10.17 -8.55
C LEU A 242 25.08 -8.75 -9.08
N GLU A 243 23.92 -8.13 -8.80
CA GLU A 243 23.56 -6.80 -9.27
C GLU A 243 22.88 -6.01 -8.13
N PRO A 244 23.66 -5.38 -7.23
CA PRO A 244 23.14 -4.69 -6.03
C PRO A 244 22.26 -3.47 -6.30
N GLU A 245 22.16 -3.02 -7.55
CA GLU A 245 21.29 -1.91 -7.95
C GLU A 245 20.11 -2.39 -8.80
N ASN A 246 19.84 -3.71 -8.85
CA ASN A 246 18.69 -4.26 -9.57
C ASN A 246 17.40 -4.11 -8.73
N PRO A 247 16.43 -3.27 -9.16
CA PRO A 247 15.23 -3.00 -8.38
C PRO A 247 14.33 -4.23 -8.25
N GLY A 248 14.34 -5.16 -9.22
CA GLY A 248 13.54 -6.38 -9.15
C GLY A 248 13.97 -7.29 -8.00
N GLY A 249 15.29 -7.46 -7.80
CA GLY A 249 15.84 -8.28 -6.72
C GLY A 249 15.42 -7.75 -5.35
N HIS A 250 15.58 -6.44 -5.13
CA HIS A 250 15.18 -5.80 -3.87
C HIS A 250 13.67 -5.81 -3.66
N HIS A 251 12.87 -5.50 -4.68
CA HIS A 251 11.42 -5.47 -4.58
C HIS A 251 10.84 -6.85 -4.18
N TYR A 252 11.14 -7.90 -4.95
CA TYR A 252 10.64 -9.23 -4.62
C TYR A 252 11.21 -9.76 -3.30
N TYR A 253 12.43 -9.35 -2.92
CA TYR A 253 13.00 -9.74 -1.62
C TYR A 253 12.27 -9.10 -0.45
N ILE A 254 11.81 -7.84 -0.57
CA ILE A 254 10.96 -7.22 0.46
C ILE A 254 9.73 -8.08 0.67
N HIS A 255 8.91 -8.32 -0.36
CA HIS A 255 7.73 -9.19 -0.28
C HIS A 255 8.03 -10.59 0.27
N MET A 256 9.22 -11.13 -0.03
CA MET A 256 9.65 -12.43 0.46
C MET A 256 9.88 -12.46 1.99
N VAL A 257 10.23 -11.35 2.63
CA VAL A 257 10.72 -11.35 4.03
C VAL A 257 9.95 -10.43 4.98
N GLU A 258 8.85 -9.81 4.55
CA GLU A 258 7.98 -8.99 5.43
C GLU A 258 7.56 -9.75 6.70
N LEU A 259 7.31 -11.05 6.56
CA LEU A 259 7.09 -11.98 7.67
C LEU A 259 7.90 -13.28 7.52
N PRO A 260 8.23 -13.95 8.63
CA PRO A 260 8.10 -13.45 10.01
C PRO A 260 9.32 -12.60 10.46
N TYR A 261 10.34 -12.43 9.62
CA TYR A 261 11.62 -11.81 9.97
C TYR A 261 11.92 -10.52 9.15
N PRO A 262 11.18 -9.42 9.37
CA PRO A 262 11.29 -8.19 8.57
C PRO A 262 12.67 -7.53 8.60
N ASP A 263 13.48 -7.77 9.65
CA ASP A 263 14.83 -7.23 9.77
C ASP A 263 15.75 -7.63 8.60
N LEU A 264 15.49 -8.79 7.97
CA LEU A 264 16.21 -9.24 6.78
C LEU A 264 16.01 -8.28 5.59
N GLY A 265 14.85 -7.63 5.51
CA GLY A 265 14.48 -6.75 4.41
C GLY A 265 15.03 -5.33 4.53
N VAL A 266 15.56 -4.93 5.69
CA VAL A 266 16.00 -3.54 5.94
C VAL A 266 17.03 -3.05 4.92
N PRO A 267 18.11 -3.80 4.59
CA PRO A 267 19.07 -3.35 3.58
C PRO A 267 18.43 -3.13 2.19
N SER A 268 17.48 -3.98 1.80
CA SER A 268 16.75 -3.82 0.53
C SER A 268 15.80 -2.62 0.57
N ALA A 269 15.10 -2.42 1.69
CA ALA A 269 14.22 -1.27 1.90
C ALA A 269 14.99 0.06 1.81
N ASP A 270 16.18 0.14 2.42
CA ASP A 270 17.02 1.33 2.40
C ASP A 270 17.56 1.68 1.01
N GLN A 271 17.67 0.70 0.10
CA GLN A 271 18.17 0.90 -1.26
C GLN A 271 17.04 1.22 -2.26
N LEU A 272 15.93 0.47 -2.19
CA LEU A 272 14.98 0.28 -3.29
C LEU A 272 14.37 1.58 -3.83
N ALA A 273 13.91 2.49 -2.97
CA ALA A 273 13.22 3.70 -3.40
C ALA A 273 14.08 4.58 -4.34
N SER A 274 15.40 4.59 -4.13
CA SER A 274 16.33 5.37 -4.95
C SER A 274 16.59 4.77 -6.34
N LEU A 275 16.32 3.48 -6.52
CA LEU A 275 16.61 2.76 -7.77
C LEU A 275 15.63 3.12 -8.89
N MET A 276 14.37 3.44 -8.56
CA MET A 276 13.34 3.83 -9.53
C MET A 276 12.42 4.95 -8.98
N PRO A 277 12.92 6.17 -8.79
CA PRO A 277 12.17 7.25 -8.14
C PRO A 277 10.90 7.69 -8.89
N GLY A 278 10.79 7.38 -10.18
CA GLY A 278 9.60 7.62 -10.99
C GLY A 278 8.51 6.55 -10.91
N ALA A 279 8.75 5.46 -10.19
CA ALA A 279 7.79 4.36 -10.04
C ALA A 279 7.23 4.34 -8.62
N GLY A 280 6.04 4.92 -8.42
CA GLY A 280 5.46 5.11 -7.09
C GLY A 280 5.39 3.82 -6.27
N HIS A 281 5.01 2.70 -6.87
CA HIS A 281 5.02 1.40 -6.16
C HIS A 281 6.42 1.02 -5.63
N ILE A 282 7.48 1.14 -6.44
CA ILE A 282 8.86 0.85 -6.01
C ILE A 282 9.31 1.78 -4.88
N VAL A 283 8.95 3.07 -4.97
CA VAL A 283 9.24 4.06 -3.92
C VAL A 283 8.50 3.72 -2.63
N HIS A 284 7.28 3.20 -2.73
CA HIS A 284 6.45 2.82 -1.59
C HIS A 284 6.93 1.56 -0.86
N MET A 285 7.40 0.55 -1.59
CA MET A 285 7.71 -0.79 -1.06
C MET A 285 8.56 -0.85 0.22
N PRO A 286 9.58 0.01 0.43
CA PRO A 286 10.30 0.07 1.69
C PRO A 286 9.41 0.24 2.94
N SER A 287 8.24 0.88 2.79
CA SER A 287 7.32 1.13 3.91
C SER A 287 6.77 -0.16 4.55
N HIS A 288 6.66 -1.25 3.79
CA HIS A 288 6.28 -2.58 4.30
C HIS A 288 7.29 -3.11 5.32
N ILE A 289 8.59 -2.85 5.15
CA ILE A 289 9.60 -3.22 6.14
C ILE A 289 9.63 -2.19 7.28
N TYR A 290 9.64 -0.89 6.94
CA TYR A 290 9.78 0.18 7.93
C TYR A 290 8.68 0.18 8.98
N ILE A 291 7.43 -0.08 8.60
CA ILE A 291 6.32 -0.15 9.56
C ILE A 291 6.49 -1.30 10.56
N ARG A 292 7.08 -2.44 10.12
CA ARG A 292 7.29 -3.63 10.96
C ARG A 292 8.47 -3.49 11.92
N VAL A 293 9.52 -2.77 11.51
CA VAL A 293 10.71 -2.53 12.34
C VAL A 293 10.61 -1.26 13.20
N GLY A 294 9.47 -0.55 13.17
CA GLY A 294 9.22 0.64 13.98
C GLY A 294 9.82 1.94 13.42
N ARG A 295 10.20 1.96 12.13
CA ARG A 295 10.72 3.14 11.42
C ARG A 295 9.57 3.94 10.77
N TYR A 296 8.57 4.33 11.57
CA TYR A 296 7.35 4.96 11.07
C TYR A 296 7.57 6.27 10.31
N LEU A 297 8.53 7.08 10.73
CA LEU A 297 8.88 8.32 10.00
C LEU A 297 9.41 8.02 8.59
N ASP A 298 10.22 6.98 8.44
CA ASP A 298 10.76 6.60 7.12
C ASP A 298 9.65 6.04 6.24
N ALA A 299 8.73 5.24 6.81
CA ALA A 299 7.51 4.79 6.13
C ALA A 299 6.66 5.98 5.66
N VAL A 300 6.46 7.02 6.48
CA VAL A 300 5.74 8.24 6.10
C VAL A 300 6.40 8.94 4.91
N LYS A 301 7.72 9.14 4.95
CA LYS A 301 8.46 9.85 3.89
C LYS A 301 8.38 9.14 2.55
N VAL A 302 8.69 7.84 2.50
CA VAL A 302 8.69 7.09 1.24
C VAL A 302 7.28 7.01 0.64
N ASN A 303 6.23 6.99 1.48
CA ASN A 303 4.86 7.05 0.99
C ASN A 303 4.50 8.42 0.41
N GLN A 304 4.96 9.52 1.02
CA GLN A 304 4.79 10.86 0.45
C GLN A 304 5.48 10.98 -0.92
N ASP A 305 6.70 10.47 -1.04
CA ASP A 305 7.45 10.47 -2.30
C ASP A 305 6.78 9.58 -3.37
N ALA A 306 6.28 8.41 -2.98
CA ALA A 306 5.54 7.51 -3.86
C ALA A 306 4.25 8.13 -4.40
N ILE A 307 3.49 8.82 -3.54
CA ILE A 307 2.27 9.54 -3.92
C ILE A 307 2.59 10.64 -4.94
N LEU A 308 3.68 11.37 -4.77
CA LEU A 308 4.10 12.40 -5.73
C LEU A 308 4.48 11.78 -7.08
N ALA A 309 5.22 10.68 -7.09
CA ALA A 309 5.57 9.96 -8.31
C ALA A 309 4.33 9.44 -9.06
N ASP A 310 3.36 8.88 -8.34
CA ASP A 310 2.11 8.39 -8.93
C ASP A 310 1.24 9.53 -9.47
N GLU A 311 1.13 10.64 -8.76
CA GLU A 311 0.34 11.78 -9.23
C GLU A 311 0.92 12.39 -10.51
N ASP A 312 2.24 12.47 -10.62
CA ASP A 312 2.92 12.90 -11.84
C ASP A 312 2.64 11.93 -13.00
N TYR A 313 2.84 10.63 -12.79
CA TYR A 313 2.57 9.59 -13.79
C TYR A 313 1.10 9.56 -14.24
N ILE A 314 0.15 9.55 -13.30
CA ILE A 314 -1.29 9.48 -13.59
C ILE A 314 -1.72 10.72 -14.37
N ALA A 315 -1.24 11.91 -14.01
CA ALA A 315 -1.57 13.15 -14.70
C ALA A 315 -1.00 13.20 -16.13
N GLN A 316 0.22 12.71 -16.33
CA GLN A 316 0.87 12.72 -17.65
C GLN A 316 0.31 11.65 -18.61
N CYS A 317 0.00 10.46 -18.09
CA CYS A 317 -0.37 9.29 -18.89
C CYS A 317 -1.87 9.01 -18.94
N PHE A 318 -2.68 9.77 -18.19
CA PHE A 318 -4.13 9.51 -18.01
C PHE A 318 -4.42 8.06 -17.63
N SER A 319 -3.58 7.49 -16.76
CA SER A 319 -3.59 6.07 -16.40
C SER A 319 -4.96 5.61 -15.90
N GLN A 320 -5.38 4.41 -16.29
CA GLN A 320 -6.65 3.77 -15.92
C GLN A 320 -6.43 2.34 -15.42
N GLY A 321 -7.47 1.74 -14.84
CA GLY A 321 -7.46 0.35 -14.40
C GLY A 321 -6.89 0.15 -12.98
N LEU A 322 -6.29 -1.00 -12.73
CA LEU A 322 -5.90 -1.42 -11.37
C LEU A 322 -4.86 -0.50 -10.73
N TYR A 323 -3.98 0.15 -11.50
CA TYR A 323 -2.95 1.04 -10.96
C TYR A 323 -3.54 2.24 -10.20
N PRO A 324 -4.36 3.11 -10.82
CA PRO A 324 -5.01 4.21 -10.11
C PRO A 324 -6.12 3.77 -9.13
N LEU A 325 -6.67 2.55 -9.25
CA LEU A 325 -7.74 2.04 -8.38
C LEU A 325 -7.25 1.31 -7.13
N ALA A 326 -6.07 0.68 -7.19
CA ALA A 326 -5.52 -0.12 -6.10
C ALA A 326 -4.14 0.38 -5.65
N TYR A 327 -3.14 0.39 -6.53
CA TYR A 327 -1.74 0.70 -6.16
C TYR A 327 -1.56 2.12 -5.63
N TYR A 328 -2.06 3.13 -6.34
CA TYR A 328 -1.94 4.51 -5.89
C TYR A 328 -2.72 4.80 -4.59
N PRO A 329 -4.01 4.40 -4.45
CA PRO A 329 -4.72 4.51 -3.18
C PRO A 329 -4.06 3.73 -2.04
N HIS A 330 -3.41 2.60 -2.33
CA HIS A 330 -2.66 1.81 -1.35
C HIS A 330 -1.45 2.57 -0.78
N ASN A 331 -0.73 3.33 -1.61
CA ASN A 331 0.36 4.19 -1.14
C ASN A 331 -0.16 5.27 -0.16
N ILE A 332 -1.33 5.86 -0.44
CA ILE A 332 -1.97 6.82 0.46
C ILE A 332 -2.51 6.13 1.73
N HIS A 333 -3.05 4.92 1.59
CA HIS A 333 -3.53 4.10 2.70
C HIS A 333 -2.39 3.77 3.68
N PHE A 334 -1.20 3.43 3.19
CA PHE A 334 -0.02 3.24 4.02
C PHE A 334 0.48 4.52 4.68
N LEU A 335 0.39 5.67 4.01
CA LEU A 335 0.69 6.96 4.63
C LEU A 335 -0.21 7.19 5.85
N TRP A 336 -1.50 6.91 5.74
CA TRP A 336 -2.43 6.99 6.89
C TRP A 336 -2.01 6.07 8.03
N SER A 337 -1.71 4.80 7.73
CA SER A 337 -1.36 3.81 8.75
C SER A 337 -0.06 4.15 9.48
N SER A 338 1.00 4.45 8.72
CA SER A 338 2.30 4.82 9.27
C SER A 338 2.25 6.13 10.06
N ALA A 339 1.54 7.16 9.57
CA ALA A 339 1.35 8.40 10.31
C ALA A 339 0.51 8.22 11.58
N SER A 340 -0.44 7.27 11.57
CA SER A 340 -1.23 6.91 12.75
C SER A 340 -0.38 6.29 13.86
N LEU A 341 0.62 5.48 13.50
CA LEU A 341 1.59 4.91 14.45
C LEU A 341 2.65 5.92 14.89
N LEU A 342 3.04 6.85 14.01
CA LEU A 342 3.95 7.95 14.31
C LEU A 342 3.34 9.01 15.25
N GLY A 343 2.01 9.08 15.32
CA GLY A 343 1.31 10.13 16.08
C GLY A 343 1.21 11.47 15.35
N SER A 344 1.39 11.49 14.03
CA SER A 344 1.16 12.69 13.21
C SER A 344 -0.29 12.70 12.71
N SER A 345 -1.17 13.26 13.53
CA SER A 345 -2.61 13.29 13.29
C SER A 345 -2.99 14.08 12.04
N ASP A 346 -2.31 15.18 11.74
CA ASP A 346 -2.62 15.99 10.55
C ASP A 346 -2.33 15.20 9.27
N ILE A 347 -1.14 14.59 9.16
CA ILE A 347 -0.76 13.75 8.01
C ILE A 347 -1.69 12.55 7.89
N ALA A 348 -1.96 11.85 9.00
CA ALA A 348 -2.79 10.66 8.98
C ALA A 348 -4.22 10.95 8.51
N ILE A 349 -4.84 12.03 9.03
CA ILE A 349 -6.20 12.42 8.68
C ILE A 349 -6.29 12.87 7.22
N ASP A 350 -5.32 13.65 6.75
CA ASP A 350 -5.32 14.11 5.36
C ASP A 350 -5.09 12.96 4.38
N ALA A 351 -4.18 12.03 4.71
CA ALA A 351 -3.99 10.81 3.93
C ALA A 351 -5.27 9.96 3.89
N ALA A 352 -5.94 9.74 5.03
CA ALA A 352 -7.19 8.97 5.09
C ALA A 352 -8.30 9.58 4.21
N LYS A 353 -8.49 10.90 4.28
CA LYS A 353 -9.44 11.60 3.39
C LYS A 353 -9.07 11.41 1.93
N LYS A 354 -7.80 11.62 1.59
CA LYS A 354 -7.29 11.47 0.23
C LYS A 354 -7.51 10.04 -0.28
N THR A 355 -7.28 9.01 0.52
CA THR A 355 -7.56 7.60 0.17
C THR A 355 -9.03 7.42 -0.20
N ALA A 356 -9.96 7.86 0.66
CA ALA A 356 -11.39 7.76 0.39
C ALA A 356 -11.84 8.58 -0.84
N GLU A 357 -11.21 9.73 -1.11
CA GLU A 357 -11.50 10.55 -2.30
C GLU A 357 -11.11 9.87 -3.62
N LYS A 358 -10.15 8.94 -3.61
CA LYS A 358 -9.75 8.19 -4.82
C LYS A 358 -10.65 6.99 -5.12
N VAL A 359 -11.58 6.67 -4.23
CA VAL A 359 -12.49 5.55 -4.39
C VAL A 359 -13.71 5.95 -5.23
N PRO A 360 -13.97 5.31 -6.38
CA PRO A 360 -15.19 5.54 -7.14
C PRO A 360 -16.39 4.93 -6.42
N VAL A 361 -17.27 5.78 -5.89
CA VAL A 361 -18.48 5.36 -5.11
C VAL A 361 -19.37 4.37 -5.88
N GLY A 362 -19.39 4.44 -7.21
CA GLY A 362 -20.18 3.53 -8.07
C GLY A 362 -19.68 2.08 -8.08
N GLU A 363 -18.42 1.85 -7.72
CA GLU A 363 -17.77 0.52 -7.80
C GLU A 363 -17.70 -0.18 -6.44
N LEU A 364 -18.16 0.45 -5.35
CA LEU A 364 -18.04 -0.09 -3.98
C LEU A 364 -18.70 -1.46 -3.79
N VAL A 365 -19.70 -1.80 -4.61
CA VAL A 365 -20.40 -3.10 -4.57
C VAL A 365 -19.62 -4.16 -5.33
N GLU A 366 -19.22 -3.87 -6.57
CA GLU A 366 -18.52 -4.80 -7.47
C GLU A 366 -17.06 -5.02 -7.06
N MET A 367 -16.46 -4.02 -6.41
CA MET A 367 -15.08 -4.05 -5.90
C MET A 367 -15.07 -3.82 -4.38
N PRO A 368 -15.40 -4.85 -3.56
CA PRO A 368 -15.50 -4.71 -2.11
C PRO A 368 -14.29 -4.10 -1.42
N PHE A 369 -13.07 -4.28 -1.95
CA PHE A 369 -11.85 -3.72 -1.34
C PHE A 369 -11.85 -2.20 -1.26
N LEU A 370 -12.60 -1.53 -2.15
CA LEU A 370 -12.78 -0.09 -2.13
C LEU A 370 -13.54 0.38 -0.87
N GLN A 371 -14.32 -0.49 -0.23
CA GLN A 371 -15.04 -0.15 1.00
C GLN A 371 -14.09 0.09 2.18
N ASP A 372 -12.97 -0.63 2.24
CA ASP A 372 -11.94 -0.47 3.28
C ASP A 372 -11.22 0.88 3.10
N PHE A 373 -10.80 1.20 1.87
CA PHE A 373 -10.26 2.52 1.54
C PHE A 373 -11.23 3.67 1.88
N ALA A 374 -12.52 3.51 1.58
CA ALA A 374 -13.54 4.49 1.91
C ALA A 374 -13.79 4.63 3.42
N ALA A 375 -13.44 3.63 4.24
CA ALA A 375 -13.60 3.66 5.69
C ALA A 375 -12.47 4.43 6.41
N THR A 376 -11.31 4.58 5.76
CA THR A 376 -10.11 5.17 6.38
C THR A 376 -10.32 6.51 7.10
N PRO A 377 -11.16 7.48 6.65
CA PRO A 377 -11.37 8.71 7.40
C PRO A 377 -12.01 8.47 8.77
N MET A 378 -12.96 7.54 8.86
CA MET A 378 -13.60 7.17 10.14
C MET A 378 -12.60 6.51 11.08
N LEU A 379 -11.76 5.62 10.55
CA LEU A 379 -10.72 4.94 11.31
C LEU A 379 -9.65 5.92 11.82
N ALA A 380 -9.22 6.89 11.01
CA ALA A 380 -8.35 7.97 11.44
C ALA A 380 -9.00 8.82 12.55
N TYR A 381 -10.28 9.16 12.40
CA TYR A 381 -11.02 9.91 13.42
C TYR A 381 -11.15 9.15 14.73
N VAL A 382 -11.29 7.83 14.70
CA VAL A 382 -11.29 7.01 15.92
C VAL A 382 -9.94 7.08 16.61
N ARG A 383 -8.84 6.90 15.87
CA ARG A 383 -7.48 7.00 16.42
C ARG A 383 -7.17 8.34 17.08
N PHE A 384 -7.66 9.44 16.49
CA PHE A 384 -7.33 10.81 16.90
C PHE A 384 -8.45 11.58 17.61
N GLY A 385 -9.49 10.86 18.07
CA GLY A 385 -10.53 11.42 18.91
C GLY A 385 -11.43 12.48 18.26
N LYS A 386 -11.66 12.39 16.95
CA LYS A 386 -12.54 13.30 16.19
C LYS A 386 -14.00 12.81 16.23
N TRP A 387 -14.54 12.74 17.45
CA TRP A 387 -15.83 12.11 17.72
C TRP A 387 -17.01 12.81 17.06
N ASN A 388 -16.98 14.15 16.96
CA ASN A 388 -18.06 14.90 16.34
C ASN A 388 -18.09 14.67 14.82
N GLU A 389 -16.92 14.62 14.20
CA GLU A 389 -16.73 14.39 12.79
C GLU A 389 -17.32 13.04 12.40
N ILE A 390 -17.04 11.98 13.16
CA ILE A 390 -17.64 10.63 12.97
C ILE A 390 -19.17 10.70 12.95
N LEU A 391 -19.77 11.41 13.91
CA LEU A 391 -21.22 11.47 14.06
C LEU A 391 -21.90 12.25 12.93
N THR A 392 -21.16 13.04 12.15
CA THR A 392 -21.66 13.78 10.97
C THR A 392 -21.59 13.00 9.66
N ILE A 393 -20.92 11.85 9.63
CA ILE A 393 -20.74 11.07 8.40
C ILE A 393 -22.07 10.39 8.01
N PRO A 394 -22.57 10.63 6.78
CA PRO A 394 -23.82 10.03 6.32
C PRO A 394 -23.67 8.50 6.20
N ALA A 395 -24.79 7.79 6.35
CA ALA A 395 -24.79 6.35 6.11
C ALA A 395 -24.57 6.07 4.60
N PRO A 396 -23.67 5.14 4.25
CA PRO A 396 -23.62 4.56 2.91
C PRO A 396 -24.94 3.87 2.55
N LYS A 397 -25.10 3.51 1.28
CA LYS A 397 -26.25 2.69 0.87
C LYS A 397 -26.20 1.31 1.57
N PRO A 398 -27.35 0.67 1.89
CA PRO A 398 -27.38 -0.58 2.65
C PRO A 398 -26.59 -1.75 2.02
N GLU A 399 -26.48 -1.79 0.70
CA GLU A 399 -25.70 -2.80 -0.03
C GLU A 399 -24.17 -2.67 0.18
N ILE A 400 -23.68 -1.54 0.68
CA ILE A 400 -22.27 -1.29 0.96
C ILE A 400 -21.95 -1.72 2.40
N LYS A 401 -21.87 -3.04 2.61
CA LYS A 401 -21.92 -3.64 3.96
C LYS A 401 -20.68 -3.36 4.82
N HIS A 402 -19.47 -3.50 4.30
CA HIS A 402 -18.23 -3.29 5.06
C HIS A 402 -18.09 -1.83 5.50
N LEU A 403 -18.38 -0.87 4.62
CA LEU A 403 -18.32 0.55 4.97
C LEU A 403 -19.37 0.93 6.03
N ASN A 404 -20.58 0.36 5.95
CA ASN A 404 -21.60 0.52 7.00
C ASN A 404 -21.12 -0.05 8.34
N LEU A 405 -20.51 -1.24 8.32
CA LEU A 405 -19.95 -1.87 9.52
C LEU A 405 -18.86 -0.98 10.17
N ALA A 406 -17.89 -0.49 9.38
CA ALA A 406 -16.87 0.43 9.87
C ALA A 406 -17.47 1.74 10.42
N ARG A 407 -18.55 2.24 9.82
CA ARG A 407 -19.29 3.39 10.32
C ARG A 407 -19.95 3.14 11.67
N HIS A 408 -20.65 2.02 11.83
CA HIS A 408 -21.29 1.65 13.10
C HIS A 408 -20.25 1.44 14.21
N TYR A 409 -19.13 0.79 13.90
CA TYR A 409 -17.98 0.70 14.80
C TYR A 409 -17.49 2.07 15.27
N ALA A 410 -17.16 2.97 14.34
CA ALA A 410 -16.63 4.29 14.67
C ALA A 410 -17.62 5.12 15.50
N ARG A 411 -18.92 5.05 15.16
CA ARG A 411 -19.99 5.73 15.90
C ARG A 411 -20.18 5.17 17.31
N GLY A 412 -20.11 3.84 17.46
CA GLY A 412 -20.15 3.19 18.77
C GLY A 412 -19.08 3.73 19.70
N ILE A 413 -17.82 3.78 19.23
CA ILE A 413 -16.70 4.38 19.98
C ILE A 413 -16.92 5.87 20.26
N ALA A 414 -17.37 6.64 19.26
CA ALA A 414 -17.64 8.07 19.43
C ALA A 414 -18.71 8.34 20.50
N PHE A 415 -19.80 7.56 20.54
CA PHE A 415 -20.81 7.67 21.57
C PHE A 415 -20.29 7.25 22.95
N ILE A 416 -19.50 6.19 23.03
CA ILE A 416 -18.86 5.75 24.29
C ILE A 416 -17.99 6.88 24.86
N ARG A 417 -17.11 7.47 24.04
CA ARG A 417 -16.21 8.56 24.46
C ARG A 417 -16.94 9.85 24.81
N LYS A 418 -18.17 10.03 24.33
CA LYS A 418 -19.07 11.14 24.71
C LYS A 418 -19.97 10.81 25.92
N GLY A 419 -19.90 9.60 26.48
CA GLY A 419 -20.74 9.16 27.61
C GLY A 419 -22.17 8.77 27.22
N ASN A 420 -22.45 8.62 25.94
CA ASN A 420 -23.78 8.34 25.39
C ASN A 420 -24.02 6.83 25.31
N ALA A 421 -24.18 6.19 26.47
CA ALA A 421 -24.26 4.73 26.57
C ALA A 421 -25.46 4.11 25.85
N LYS A 422 -26.56 4.85 25.67
CA LYS A 422 -27.76 4.36 24.97
C LYS A 422 -27.51 4.27 23.48
N GLU A 423 -27.05 5.35 22.87
CA GLU A 423 -26.74 5.40 21.43
C GLU A 423 -25.59 4.43 21.09
N ALA A 424 -24.59 4.30 21.96
CA ALA A 424 -23.55 3.27 21.81
C ALA A 424 -24.11 1.83 21.81
N GLN A 425 -25.13 1.56 22.63
CA GLN A 425 -25.82 0.27 22.65
C GLN A 425 -26.57 0.00 21.34
N GLU A 426 -27.22 1.02 20.76
CA GLU A 426 -27.91 0.92 19.47
C GLU A 426 -26.93 0.63 18.32
N GLU A 427 -25.76 1.25 18.33
CA GLU A 427 -24.69 0.95 17.36
C GLU A 427 -24.17 -0.50 17.54
N LEU A 428 -23.97 -0.96 18.79
CA LEU A 428 -23.53 -2.32 19.09
C LEU A 428 -24.54 -3.39 18.63
N GLU A 429 -25.84 -3.15 18.85
CA GLU A 429 -26.91 -4.04 18.38
C GLU A 429 -26.94 -4.13 16.86
N THR A 430 -26.65 -3.02 16.17
CA THR A 430 -26.56 -3.00 14.71
C THR A 430 -25.34 -3.78 14.21
N ILE A 431 -24.18 -3.66 14.88
CA ILE A 431 -22.99 -4.47 14.58
C ILE A 431 -23.30 -5.96 14.77
N ASP A 432 -23.99 -6.36 15.86
CA ASP A 432 -24.36 -7.76 16.10
C ASP A 432 -25.33 -8.29 15.04
N ALA A 433 -26.24 -7.46 14.53
CA ALA A 433 -27.11 -7.83 13.42
C ALA A 433 -26.30 -8.05 12.12
N LEU A 434 -25.38 -7.14 11.79
CA LEU A 434 -24.51 -7.27 10.61
C LEU A 434 -23.60 -8.49 10.71
N ARG A 435 -23.05 -8.78 11.89
CA ARG A 435 -22.21 -9.97 12.13
C ARG A 435 -22.93 -11.30 11.93
N LYS A 436 -24.28 -11.31 11.90
CA LYS A 436 -25.09 -12.50 11.60
C LYS A 436 -25.48 -12.59 10.12
N ASP A 437 -25.09 -11.62 9.32
CA ASP A 437 -25.34 -11.62 7.88
C ASP A 437 -24.33 -12.57 7.18
N PRO A 438 -24.80 -13.65 6.54
CA PRO A 438 -23.92 -14.63 5.91
C PRO A 438 -23.13 -14.04 4.73
N GLU A 439 -23.53 -12.92 4.15
CA GLU A 439 -22.76 -12.28 3.09
C GLU A 439 -21.40 -11.77 3.59
N LEU A 440 -21.27 -11.42 4.88
CA LEU A 440 -19.99 -10.97 5.43
C LEU A 440 -18.92 -12.06 5.48
N GLU A 441 -19.32 -13.34 5.45
CA GLU A 441 -18.38 -14.48 5.41
C GLU A 441 -17.60 -14.53 4.08
N ASN A 442 -18.18 -14.00 3.01
CA ASN A 442 -17.59 -14.04 1.67
C ASN A 442 -17.17 -12.65 1.16
N LEU A 443 -17.53 -11.56 1.87
CA LEU A 443 -17.19 -10.19 1.49
C LEU A 443 -15.75 -9.85 1.89
N ILE A 444 -14.81 -9.90 0.94
CA ILE A 444 -13.39 -9.56 1.16
C ILE A 444 -13.15 -8.08 0.82
N ALA A 445 -13.30 -7.21 1.81
CA ALA A 445 -12.96 -5.79 1.69
C ALA A 445 -11.51 -5.50 2.10
N THR A 446 -10.95 -6.29 3.01
CA THR A 446 -9.53 -6.21 3.34
C THR A 446 -8.85 -7.47 2.78
N PRO A 447 -7.69 -7.36 2.09
CA PRO A 447 -7.05 -8.54 1.52
C PRO A 447 -6.85 -9.65 2.55
N ASN A 448 -7.06 -10.89 2.10
CA ASN A 448 -6.98 -12.12 2.90
C ASN A 448 -7.98 -12.24 4.05
N ASN A 449 -8.83 -11.25 4.33
CA ASN A 449 -9.74 -11.27 5.49
C ASN A 449 -11.17 -10.92 5.09
N ALA A 450 -12.10 -11.84 5.36
CA ALA A 450 -13.52 -11.58 5.17
C ALA A 450 -14.03 -10.52 6.17
N SER A 451 -15.04 -9.75 5.77
CA SER A 451 -15.60 -8.65 6.56
C SER A 451 -16.23 -9.13 7.89
N ILE A 452 -16.59 -10.41 7.99
CA ILE A 452 -17.01 -11.02 9.25
C ILE A 452 -15.92 -10.96 10.33
N SER A 453 -14.64 -11.08 9.94
CA SER A 453 -13.51 -10.96 10.88
C SER A 453 -13.44 -9.56 11.48
N PHE A 454 -13.59 -8.52 10.65
CA PHE A 454 -13.71 -7.14 11.13
C PHE A 454 -14.94 -6.97 12.04
N ALA A 455 -16.08 -7.56 11.67
CA ALA A 455 -17.32 -7.46 12.46
C ALA A 455 -17.16 -8.06 13.87
N ASN A 456 -16.48 -9.20 13.98
CA ASN A 456 -16.22 -9.85 15.26
C ASN A 456 -15.33 -8.95 16.15
N ILE A 457 -14.24 -8.40 15.61
CA ILE A 457 -13.36 -7.49 16.37
C ILE A 457 -14.13 -6.21 16.77
N ALA A 458 -14.83 -5.59 15.82
CA ALA A 458 -15.61 -4.38 16.08
C ALA A 458 -16.67 -4.58 17.17
N TYR A 459 -17.38 -5.71 17.16
CA TYR A 459 -18.37 -6.05 18.19
C TYR A 459 -17.72 -6.15 19.56
N GLU A 460 -16.64 -6.94 19.69
CA GLU A 460 -15.97 -7.17 20.96
C GLU A 460 -15.33 -5.89 21.51
N VAL A 461 -14.73 -5.06 20.65
CA VAL A 461 -14.17 -3.76 21.07
C VAL A 461 -15.27 -2.81 21.56
N VAL A 462 -16.37 -2.64 20.81
CA VAL A 462 -17.46 -1.74 21.22
C VAL A 462 -18.17 -2.26 22.47
N ALA A 463 -18.40 -3.57 22.59
CA ALA A 463 -18.99 -4.20 23.77
C ALA A 463 -18.11 -4.00 25.01
N GLY A 464 -16.80 -4.22 24.89
CA GLY A 464 -15.85 -4.04 25.99
C GLY A 464 -15.75 -2.59 26.46
N GLU A 465 -15.58 -1.66 25.52
CA GLU A 465 -15.53 -0.22 25.82
C GLU A 465 -16.86 0.30 26.41
N LEU A 466 -18.00 -0.22 25.96
CA LEU A 466 -19.31 0.12 26.52
C LEU A 466 -19.50 -0.43 27.94
N ALA A 467 -19.03 -1.65 28.21
CA ALA A 467 -19.03 -2.22 29.56
C ALA A 467 -18.14 -1.39 30.51
N ALA A 468 -16.97 -0.96 30.04
CA ALA A 468 -16.06 -0.09 30.80
C ALA A 468 -16.67 1.28 31.11
N LEU A 469 -17.47 1.84 30.19
CA LEU A 469 -18.23 3.07 30.41
C LEU A 469 -19.33 2.88 31.47
N LYS A 470 -20.02 1.73 31.45
CA LYS A 470 -21.05 1.37 32.42
C LYS A 470 -20.50 0.95 33.79
N GLY A 471 -19.17 0.87 33.94
CA GLY A 471 -18.49 0.47 35.17
C GLY A 471 -18.38 -1.05 35.38
N ASP A 472 -18.77 -1.86 34.39
CA ASP A 472 -18.65 -3.32 34.43
C ASP A 472 -17.28 -3.73 33.85
N VAL A 473 -16.23 -3.48 34.64
CA VAL A 473 -14.83 -3.65 34.21
C VAL A 473 -14.49 -5.13 33.93
N SER A 474 -15.06 -6.06 34.70
CA SER A 474 -14.85 -7.49 34.46
C SER A 474 -15.38 -7.93 33.10
N LYS A 475 -16.58 -7.50 32.70
CA LYS A 475 -17.08 -7.77 31.33
C LYS A 475 -16.29 -7.03 30.26
N ALA A 476 -15.80 -5.82 30.57
CA ALA A 476 -14.97 -5.08 29.64
C ALA A 476 -13.70 -5.86 29.27
N ILE A 477 -13.02 -6.42 30.27
CA ILE A 477 -11.83 -7.26 30.08
C ILE A 477 -12.18 -8.50 29.26
N GLU A 478 -13.26 -9.22 29.60
CA GLU A 478 -13.66 -10.44 28.88
C GLU A 478 -13.89 -10.20 27.38
N HIS A 479 -14.58 -9.11 27.02
CA HIS A 479 -14.81 -8.74 25.63
C HIS A 479 -13.51 -8.33 24.93
N LEU A 480 -12.65 -7.55 25.58
CA LEU A 480 -11.40 -7.10 24.97
C LEU A 480 -10.36 -8.22 24.81
N GLU A 481 -10.36 -9.24 25.68
CA GLU A 481 -9.58 -10.47 25.49
C GLU A 481 -10.06 -11.24 24.25
N LYS A 482 -11.38 -11.33 24.02
CA LYS A 482 -11.93 -11.93 22.78
C LYS A 482 -11.53 -11.12 21.55
N ALA A 483 -11.53 -9.78 21.64
CA ALA A 483 -11.06 -8.92 20.56
C ALA A 483 -9.60 -9.22 20.17
N VAL A 484 -8.72 -9.40 21.17
CA VAL A 484 -7.31 -9.81 20.95
C VAL A 484 -7.23 -11.16 20.24
N VAL A 485 -8.01 -12.15 20.68
CA VAL A 485 -8.05 -13.47 20.02
C VAL A 485 -8.53 -13.36 18.57
N HIS A 486 -9.52 -12.52 18.29
CA HIS A 486 -9.98 -12.30 16.92
C HIS A 486 -8.92 -11.61 16.05
N GLU A 487 -8.23 -10.60 16.57
CA GLU A 487 -7.14 -9.91 15.87
C GLU A 487 -5.96 -10.85 15.59
N ASP A 488 -5.52 -11.66 16.56
CA ASP A 488 -4.40 -12.59 16.40
C ASP A 488 -4.66 -13.70 15.36
N ASN A 489 -5.93 -13.96 15.08
CA ASN A 489 -6.38 -14.92 14.07
C ASN A 489 -6.56 -14.31 12.68
N LEU A 490 -6.38 -13.00 12.52
CA LEU A 490 -6.38 -12.38 11.19
C LEU A 490 -5.24 -12.94 10.34
N MET A 491 -5.53 -13.13 9.06
CA MET A 491 -4.50 -13.42 8.08
C MET A 491 -3.70 -12.16 7.78
N TYR A 492 -2.41 -12.34 7.52
CA TYR A 492 -1.53 -11.22 7.24
C TYR A 492 -1.99 -10.41 6.02
N THR A 493 -1.95 -9.09 6.17
CA THR A 493 -2.17 -8.09 5.14
C THR A 493 -1.56 -6.78 5.63
N GLU A 494 -1.19 -5.90 4.71
CA GLU A 494 -0.71 -4.57 5.06
C GLU A 494 -1.41 -3.45 4.27
N PRO A 495 -1.74 -2.31 4.91
CA PRO A 495 -1.74 -2.10 6.36
C PRO A 495 -2.58 -3.14 7.12
N ALA A 496 -2.33 -3.30 8.43
CA ALA A 496 -3.01 -4.30 9.23
C ALA A 496 -4.54 -4.20 9.08
N ALA A 497 -5.22 -5.34 8.96
CA ALA A 497 -6.68 -5.38 8.75
C ALA A 497 -7.49 -4.75 9.89
N TRP A 498 -6.86 -4.54 11.05
CA TRP A 498 -7.42 -3.80 12.17
C TRP A 498 -6.50 -2.64 12.56
N HIS A 499 -7.05 -1.42 12.65
CA HIS A 499 -6.28 -0.17 12.69
C HIS A 499 -5.69 0.25 14.06
N ILE A 500 -6.31 -0.19 15.16
CA ILE A 500 -5.92 0.12 16.55
C ILE A 500 -5.75 -1.21 17.23
N PRO A 501 -4.52 -1.64 17.57
CA PRO A 501 -4.33 -2.93 18.18
C PRO A 501 -5.25 -3.10 19.40
N THR A 502 -6.02 -4.16 19.44
CA THR A 502 -7.02 -4.41 20.49
C THR A 502 -6.37 -4.55 21.86
N ARG A 503 -5.10 -4.96 21.89
CA ARG A 503 -4.23 -4.92 23.07
C ARG A 503 -4.11 -3.52 23.69
N GLN A 504 -4.18 -2.45 22.89
CA GLN A 504 -4.17 -1.08 23.41
C GLN A 504 -5.46 -0.73 24.16
N ASN A 505 -6.62 -1.21 23.68
CA ASN A 505 -7.89 -1.08 24.40
C ASN A 505 -7.88 -1.91 25.69
N LEU A 506 -7.47 -3.19 25.61
CA LEU A 506 -7.38 -4.09 26.76
C LEU A 506 -6.44 -3.52 27.84
N GLY A 507 -5.24 -3.10 27.45
CA GLY A 507 -4.26 -2.50 28.34
C GLY A 507 -4.81 -1.27 29.07
N ALA A 508 -5.53 -0.39 28.37
CA ALA A 508 -6.12 0.81 28.98
C ALA A 508 -7.19 0.45 30.03
N VAL A 509 -8.01 -0.58 29.79
CA VAL A 509 -9.01 -1.07 30.75
C VAL A 509 -8.34 -1.75 31.95
N LEU A 510 -7.30 -2.58 31.74
CA LEU A 510 -6.52 -3.20 32.81
C LEU A 510 -5.85 -2.16 33.71
N MET A 511 -5.31 -1.08 33.12
CA MET A 511 -4.76 0.05 33.86
C MET A 511 -5.82 0.73 34.75
N LYS A 512 -7.05 0.92 34.23
CA LYS A 512 -8.18 1.46 35.00
C LYS A 512 -8.60 0.56 36.16
N ASP A 513 -8.51 -0.76 35.98
CA ASP A 513 -8.77 -1.77 37.01
C ASP A 513 -7.61 -1.99 37.99
N LYS A 514 -6.48 -1.29 37.78
CA LYS A 514 -5.23 -1.45 38.56
C LYS A 514 -4.57 -2.82 38.43
N GLN A 515 -4.89 -3.56 37.36
CA GLN A 515 -4.21 -4.80 36.97
C GLN A 515 -2.91 -4.47 36.21
N TYR A 516 -1.98 -3.82 36.90
CA TYR A 516 -0.81 -3.20 36.27
C TYR A 516 0.17 -4.23 35.69
N LYS A 517 0.27 -5.42 36.29
CA LYS A 517 1.15 -6.50 35.81
C LYS A 517 0.61 -7.11 34.52
N GLU A 518 -0.69 -7.29 34.44
CA GLU A 518 -1.41 -7.78 33.28
C GLU A 518 -1.33 -6.75 32.16
N ALA A 519 -1.52 -5.46 32.46
CA ALA A 519 -1.34 -4.37 31.50
C ALA A 519 0.09 -4.33 30.94
N GLU A 520 1.13 -4.46 31.79
CA GLU A 520 2.53 -4.57 31.35
C GLU A 520 2.72 -5.71 30.34
N LYS A 521 2.16 -6.89 30.62
CA LYS A 521 2.24 -8.04 29.73
C LYS A 521 1.61 -7.74 28.37
N ILE A 522 0.38 -7.21 28.36
CA ILE A 522 -0.36 -6.90 27.12
C ILE A 522 0.37 -5.86 26.27
N TYR A 523 0.94 -4.80 26.86
CA TYR A 523 1.71 -3.82 26.08
C TYR A 523 3.02 -4.38 25.54
N LYS A 524 3.68 -5.29 26.26
CA LYS A 524 4.87 -5.99 25.74
C LYS A 524 4.52 -6.88 24.55
N GLU A 525 3.44 -7.65 24.63
CA GLU A 525 2.95 -8.46 23.51
C GLU A 525 2.60 -7.61 22.29
N ASP A 526 2.01 -6.43 22.47
CA ASP A 526 1.77 -5.49 21.36
C ASP A 526 3.06 -5.01 20.69
N LEU A 527 4.07 -4.67 21.49
CA LEU A 527 5.36 -4.15 21.02
C LEU A 527 6.24 -5.22 20.34
N GLU A 528 5.97 -6.51 20.57
CA GLU A 528 6.57 -7.61 19.81
C GLU A 528 6.09 -7.61 18.35
N VAL A 529 4.85 -7.18 18.10
CA VAL A 529 4.24 -7.11 16.77
C VAL A 529 4.50 -5.75 16.10
N LEU A 530 4.21 -4.66 16.81
CA LEU A 530 4.38 -3.28 16.35
C LEU A 530 5.47 -2.58 17.17
N ARG A 531 6.71 -2.77 16.72
CA ARG A 531 7.90 -2.24 17.40
C ARG A 531 7.88 -0.72 17.43
N GLN A 532 8.33 -0.13 18.55
CA GLN A 532 8.41 1.33 18.73
C GLN A 532 7.04 2.06 18.63
N ASN A 533 5.92 1.34 18.78
CA ASN A 533 4.59 1.93 18.77
C ASN A 533 4.37 2.82 20.00
N GLY A 534 4.39 4.14 19.81
CA GLY A 534 4.34 5.12 20.90
C GLY A 534 3.09 5.04 21.77
N TRP A 535 1.95 4.61 21.20
CA TRP A 535 0.72 4.35 21.95
C TRP A 535 0.92 3.28 23.03
N SER A 536 1.56 2.16 22.68
CA SER A 536 1.81 1.04 23.60
C SER A 536 3.00 1.30 24.52
N LEU A 537 4.02 2.04 24.06
CA LEU A 537 5.12 2.50 24.92
C LEU A 537 4.63 3.40 26.05
N MET A 538 3.67 4.30 25.79
CA MET A 538 3.06 5.13 26.84
C MET A 538 2.32 4.27 27.87
N GLY A 539 1.52 3.30 27.41
CA GLY A 539 0.84 2.34 28.28
C GLY A 539 1.78 1.51 29.13
N LEU A 540 2.86 0.99 28.54
CA LEU A 540 3.90 0.23 29.22
C LEU A 540 4.65 1.07 30.27
N HIS A 541 5.01 2.30 29.94
CA HIS A 541 5.61 3.24 30.90
C HIS A 541 4.68 3.43 32.12
N ASN A 542 3.40 3.67 31.88
CA ASN A 542 2.43 3.91 32.95
C ASN A 542 2.25 2.66 33.84
N SER A 543 2.16 1.47 33.24
CA SER A 543 2.00 0.22 34.00
C SER A 543 3.21 -0.09 34.88
N LEU A 544 4.43 0.14 34.38
CA LEU A 544 5.67 -0.03 35.15
C LEU A 544 5.77 0.98 36.30
N LYS A 545 5.39 2.24 36.05
CA LYS A 545 5.38 3.31 37.05
C LYS A 545 4.44 2.99 38.21
N GLU A 546 3.22 2.54 37.92
CA GLU A 546 2.23 2.17 38.95
C GLU A 546 2.63 0.93 39.76
N GLN A 547 3.48 0.07 39.19
CA GLN A 547 4.11 -1.04 39.92
C GLN A 547 5.32 -0.62 40.78
N GLY A 548 5.77 0.63 40.71
CA GLY A 548 6.98 1.10 41.37
C GLY A 548 8.29 0.69 40.69
N LYS A 549 8.24 0.14 39.46
CA LYS A 549 9.41 -0.26 38.66
C LYS A 549 10.05 0.95 37.95
N MET A 550 10.45 1.96 38.72
CA MET A 550 10.82 3.29 38.20
C MET A 550 12.01 3.27 37.23
N GLN A 551 12.98 2.37 37.41
CA GLN A 551 14.12 2.26 36.50
C GLN A 551 13.69 1.80 35.10
N GLU A 552 12.85 0.75 35.04
CA GLU A 552 12.29 0.24 33.77
C GLU A 552 11.34 1.28 33.15
N ALA A 553 10.48 1.91 33.96
CA ALA A 553 9.58 2.96 33.49
C ALA A 553 10.34 4.12 32.84
N ASN A 554 11.42 4.60 33.46
CA ASN A 554 12.23 5.69 32.91
C ASN A 554 12.91 5.29 31.58
N ALA A 555 13.33 4.03 31.43
CA ALA A 555 13.89 3.54 30.17
C ALA A 555 12.83 3.53 29.06
N ILE A 556 11.64 2.98 29.32
CA ILE A 556 10.52 3.00 28.37
C ILE A 556 10.07 4.43 28.04
N LYS A 557 10.15 5.34 29.01
CA LYS A 557 9.84 6.75 28.77
C LYS A 557 10.79 7.39 27.75
N GLN A 558 12.09 7.08 27.82
CA GLN A 558 13.07 7.55 26.84
C GLN A 558 12.82 6.96 25.44
N GLU A 559 12.46 5.68 25.35
CA GLU A 559 12.03 5.08 24.08
C GLU A 559 10.79 5.78 23.51
N PHE A 560 9.76 6.01 24.34
CA PHE A 560 8.57 6.75 23.94
C PHE A 560 8.91 8.16 23.42
N GLU A 561 9.76 8.91 24.14
CA GLU A 561 10.14 10.27 23.74
C GLU A 561 10.81 10.31 22.36
N LYS A 562 11.59 9.28 22.03
CA LYS A 562 12.18 9.12 20.70
C LYS A 562 11.14 8.72 19.65
N ALA A 563 10.32 7.71 19.93
CA ALA A 563 9.29 7.24 19.01
C ALA A 563 8.22 8.31 18.70
N TRP A 564 7.98 9.22 19.64
CA TRP A 564 6.93 10.25 19.58
C TRP A 564 7.46 11.66 19.26
N GLU A 565 8.74 11.80 18.88
CA GLU A 565 9.38 13.11 18.68
C GLU A 565 8.78 13.93 17.54
N HIS A 566 8.18 13.24 16.56
CA HIS A 566 7.54 13.83 15.37
C HIS A 566 6.01 13.85 15.45
N ALA A 567 5.42 13.44 16.57
CA ALA A 567 3.98 13.49 16.76
C ALA A 567 3.49 14.94 16.94
N ASP A 568 2.30 15.24 16.45
CA ASP A 568 1.64 16.55 16.61
C ASP A 568 0.61 16.55 17.76
N ILE A 569 0.42 15.40 18.42
CA ILE A 569 -0.43 15.24 19.59
C ILE A 569 0.37 14.77 20.81
N ARG A 570 -0.13 15.10 22.00
CA ARG A 570 0.32 14.51 23.25
C ARG A 570 -0.64 13.42 23.66
N ILE A 571 -0.08 12.33 24.17
CA ILE A 571 -0.85 11.21 24.72
C ILE A 571 -0.37 10.91 26.13
N ASP A 572 -1.29 10.49 26.99
CA ASP A 572 -1.05 10.01 28.35
C ASP A 572 -1.56 8.57 28.54
N ASN A 573 -2.12 7.97 27.48
CA ASN A 573 -2.69 6.62 27.46
C ASN A 573 -2.46 5.96 26.08
N SER A 574 -2.77 4.66 25.97
CA SER A 574 -2.63 3.88 24.73
C SER A 574 -3.79 4.02 23.75
N VAL A 575 -4.91 4.59 24.20
CA VAL A 575 -6.07 4.97 23.37
C VAL A 575 -6.63 6.30 23.91
N LEU A 576 -7.20 7.12 23.02
CA LEU A 576 -7.85 8.39 23.37
C LEU A 576 -9.30 8.20 23.82
#